data_AF-A0A1G3A3J3-F1
#
_entry.id   AF-A0A1G3A3J3-F1
#
_cell.length_a   1.000
_cell.length_b   1.000
_cell.length_c   1.000
_cell.angle_alpha   90.00
_cell.angle_beta   90.00
_cell.angle_gamma   90.00
#
_symmetry.space_group_name_H-M   'P 1'
#
loop_
_entity.id
_entity.type
_entity.pdbx_description
1 polymer ?
#
loop_
_entity_poly.entity_id
_entity_poly.type
_entity_poly.pdbx_seq_one_letter_code
_entity_poly.pdbx_strand_id
1 'polypeptide(L)'
;MAMSRDEILQQVQEVLVDALGVDDDEVTVTATLMGDLGAESIDFLDIVFRLEKAFGIKIPRDELFPAETLMTDAELIHNGKLTEKGLAELRKRMPHTNLTEFEKNPDINKMADLFTVNAIVNYVETKLNKG
;
A
#
# COMPACT_ATOMS: atom_id res chain seq x y z
N MET A 1 8.27 -14.59 -19.48
CA MET A 1 6.83 -14.33 -19.66
C MET A 1 6.46 -13.33 -18.57
N ALA A 2 5.57 -12.37 -18.82
CA ALA A 2 5.07 -11.55 -17.72
C ALA A 2 4.20 -12.43 -16.81
N MET A 3 4.29 -12.27 -15.49
CA MET A 3 3.34 -12.90 -14.57
C MET A 3 1.93 -12.37 -14.85
N SER A 4 0.94 -13.25 -14.78
CA SER A 4 -0.46 -12.86 -14.77
C SER A 4 -0.83 -12.21 -13.43
N ARG A 5 -1.91 -11.42 -13.43
CA ARG A 5 -2.42 -10.77 -12.22
C ARG A 5 -2.81 -11.78 -11.13
N ASP A 6 -3.26 -12.97 -11.52
CA ASP A 6 -3.62 -14.06 -10.60
C ASP A 6 -2.36 -14.60 -9.89
N GLU A 7 -1.29 -14.88 -10.63
CA GLU A 7 0.01 -15.30 -10.06
C GLU A 7 0.61 -14.22 -9.14
N ILE A 8 0.43 -12.93 -9.47
CA ILE A 8 0.85 -11.81 -8.59
C ILE A 8 0.00 -11.78 -7.32
N LEU A 9 -1.32 -11.95 -7.43
CA LEU A 9 -2.22 -12.00 -6.26
C LEU A 9 -1.82 -13.15 -5.33
N GLN A 10 -1.64 -14.36 -5.85
CA GLN A 10 -1.26 -15.52 -5.04
C GLN A 10 0.08 -15.29 -4.31
N GLN A 11 1.12 -14.83 -4.99
CA GLN A 11 2.40 -14.52 -4.32
C GLN A 11 2.31 -13.35 -3.33
N VAL A 12 1.47 -12.35 -3.58
CA VAL A 12 1.23 -11.27 -2.59
C VAL A 12 0.50 -11.83 -1.37
N GLN A 13 -0.48 -12.71 -1.54
CA GLN A 13 -1.18 -13.37 -0.42
C GLN A 13 -0.20 -14.20 0.40
N GLU A 14 0.60 -15.07 -0.24
CA GLU A 14 1.66 -15.84 0.43
C GLU A 14 2.59 -14.92 1.23
N VAL A 15 3.09 -13.83 0.62
CA VAL A 15 3.99 -12.88 1.30
C VAL A 15 3.33 -12.21 2.51
N LEU A 16 2.03 -11.87 2.45
CA LEU A 16 1.33 -11.22 3.55
C LEU A 16 1.01 -12.19 4.70
N VAL A 17 0.58 -13.42 4.40
CA VAL A 17 0.45 -14.52 5.38
C VAL A 17 1.76 -14.72 6.13
N ASP A 18 2.87 -14.84 5.39
CA ASP A 18 4.19 -15.17 5.94
C ASP A 18 4.83 -13.98 6.71
N ALA A 19 4.46 -12.73 6.38
CA ALA A 19 4.90 -11.52 7.07
C ALA A 19 4.10 -11.19 8.34
N LEU A 20 2.77 -11.37 8.30
CA LEU A 20 1.86 -10.96 9.37
C LEU A 20 1.47 -12.11 10.31
N GLY A 21 1.65 -13.37 9.89
CA GLY A 21 1.24 -14.55 10.67
C GLY A 21 -0.28 -14.74 10.74
N VAL A 22 -1.00 -14.23 9.75
CA VAL A 22 -2.46 -14.33 9.55
C VAL A 22 -2.83 -15.54 8.70
N ASP A 23 -4.08 -15.99 8.76
CA ASP A 23 -4.56 -17.11 7.93
C ASP A 23 -4.84 -16.68 6.47
N ASP A 24 -4.69 -17.60 5.51
CA ASP A 24 -4.86 -17.34 4.06
C ASP A 24 -6.27 -16.81 3.71
N ASP A 25 -7.30 -17.23 4.45
CA ASP A 25 -8.68 -16.76 4.24
C ASP A 25 -8.93 -15.33 4.75
N GLU A 26 -8.06 -14.78 5.61
CA GLU A 26 -8.10 -13.38 6.03
C GLU A 26 -7.57 -12.44 4.93
N VAL A 27 -6.60 -12.90 4.13
CA VAL A 27 -5.89 -12.09 3.10
C VAL A 27 -6.71 -11.95 1.82
N THR A 28 -7.92 -11.42 1.94
CA THR A 28 -8.81 -11.11 0.82
C THR A 28 -8.34 -9.88 0.04
N VAL A 29 -8.66 -9.80 -1.26
CA VAL A 29 -8.31 -8.64 -2.12
C VAL A 29 -8.76 -7.29 -1.56
N THR A 30 -9.84 -7.26 -0.77
CA THR A 30 -10.39 -6.07 -0.12
C THR A 30 -9.85 -5.79 1.27
N ALA A 31 -9.15 -6.74 1.91
CA ALA A 31 -8.62 -6.58 3.25
C ALA A 31 -7.60 -5.43 3.29
N THR A 32 -7.75 -4.57 4.30
CA THR A 32 -6.82 -3.50 4.63
C THR A 32 -5.67 -4.07 5.48
N LEU A 33 -4.44 -3.71 5.15
CA LEU A 33 -3.25 -4.26 5.81
C LEU A 33 -3.24 -3.90 7.31
N MET A 34 -3.57 -2.65 7.66
CA MET A 34 -3.60 -2.21 9.07
C MET A 34 -4.91 -2.54 9.80
N GLY A 35 -6.05 -2.47 9.10
CA GLY A 35 -7.38 -2.53 9.73
C GLY A 35 -7.92 -3.96 9.87
N ASP A 36 -7.77 -4.77 8.81
CA ASP A 36 -8.25 -6.15 8.78
C ASP A 36 -7.13 -7.14 9.12
N LEU A 37 -5.91 -6.95 8.57
CA LEU A 37 -4.77 -7.85 8.78
C LEU A 37 -3.83 -7.43 9.94
N GLY A 38 -4.16 -6.35 10.66
CA GLY A 38 -3.46 -5.94 11.88
C GLY A 38 -2.01 -5.46 11.74
N ALA A 39 -1.53 -5.18 10.52
CA ALA A 39 -0.15 -4.79 10.26
C ALA A 39 0.25 -3.47 10.94
N GLU A 40 1.32 -3.50 11.73
CA GLU A 40 1.97 -2.33 12.33
C GLU A 40 3.10 -1.80 11.44
N SER A 41 3.57 -0.57 11.71
CA SER A 41 4.62 0.09 10.92
C SER A 41 5.94 -0.70 10.77
N ILE A 42 6.20 -1.67 11.65
CA ILE A 42 7.37 -2.55 11.55
C ILE A 42 7.15 -3.67 10.52
N ASP A 43 5.93 -4.22 10.42
CA ASP A 43 5.62 -5.34 9.54
C ASP A 43 5.72 -4.93 8.07
N PHE A 44 5.38 -3.68 7.76
CA PHE A 44 5.59 -3.12 6.43
C PHE A 44 7.04 -3.16 5.96
N LEU A 45 8.04 -3.15 6.86
CA LEU A 45 9.45 -3.32 6.48
C LEU A 45 9.74 -4.76 6.03
N ASP A 46 9.11 -5.76 6.67
CA ASP A 46 9.23 -7.17 6.28
C ASP A 46 8.42 -7.48 5.02
N ILE A 47 7.20 -6.93 4.90
CA ILE A 47 6.39 -6.99 3.67
C ILE A 47 7.17 -6.42 2.48
N VAL A 48 7.75 -5.21 2.60
CA VAL A 48 8.61 -4.60 1.57
C VAL A 48 9.73 -5.56 1.17
N PHE A 49 10.50 -6.05 2.14
CA PHE A 49 11.64 -6.93 1.91
C PHE A 49 11.27 -8.25 1.23
N ARG A 50 10.15 -8.86 1.64
CA ARG A 50 9.64 -10.10 1.05
C ARG A 50 9.09 -9.88 -0.36
N LEU A 51 8.38 -8.79 -0.62
CA LEU A 51 7.91 -8.42 -1.97
C LEU A 51 9.09 -8.15 -2.92
N GLU A 52 10.11 -7.40 -2.48
CA GLU A 52 11.34 -7.19 -3.27
C GLU A 52 12.02 -8.52 -3.63
N LYS A 53 12.10 -9.44 -2.66
CA LYS A 53 12.72 -10.76 -2.84
C LYS A 53 11.89 -11.71 -3.72
N ALA A 54 10.57 -11.74 -3.57
CA ALA A 54 9.67 -12.62 -4.33
C ALA A 54 9.59 -12.21 -5.81
N PHE A 55 9.40 -10.91 -6.07
CA PHE A 55 9.18 -10.38 -7.41
C PHE A 55 10.45 -9.84 -8.09
N GLY A 56 11.58 -9.77 -7.39
CA GLY A 56 12.84 -9.23 -7.92
C GLY A 56 12.83 -7.72 -8.19
N ILE A 57 11.88 -6.99 -7.59
CA ILE A 57 11.66 -5.55 -7.78
C ILE A 57 12.36 -4.71 -6.72
N LYS A 58 12.39 -3.39 -6.92
CA LYS A 58 12.81 -2.42 -5.90
C LYS A 58 11.66 -1.51 -5.46
N ILE A 59 11.48 -1.41 -4.15
CA ILE A 59 10.37 -0.76 -3.47
C ILE A 59 10.93 0.28 -2.49
N PRO A 60 10.97 1.58 -2.87
CA PRO A 60 11.36 2.64 -1.95
C PRO A 60 10.35 2.75 -0.80
N ARG A 61 10.83 2.91 0.44
CA ARG A 61 9.96 3.06 1.62
C ARG A 61 8.91 4.16 1.46
N ASP A 62 9.26 5.30 0.87
CA ASP A 62 8.32 6.40 0.59
C ASP A 62 7.20 6.09 -0.42
N GLU A 63 7.32 5.02 -1.22
CA GLU A 63 6.28 4.63 -2.19
C GLU A 63 5.20 3.75 -1.54
N LEU A 64 5.56 2.82 -0.64
CA LEU A 64 4.59 2.04 0.14
C LEU A 64 4.17 2.71 1.45
N PHE A 65 4.99 3.61 2.01
CA PHE A 65 4.70 4.31 3.26
C PHE A 65 4.67 5.84 3.14
N PRO A 66 3.94 6.42 2.16
CA PRO A 66 3.85 7.87 2.02
C PRO A 66 3.15 8.52 3.23
N ALA A 67 2.33 7.78 3.98
CA ALA A 67 1.63 8.28 5.16
C ALA A 67 2.59 8.89 6.20
N GLU A 68 3.74 8.25 6.50
CA GLU A 68 4.71 8.77 7.47
C GLU A 68 5.29 10.13 7.01
N THR A 69 5.76 10.20 5.76
CA THR A 69 6.30 11.44 5.17
C THR A 69 5.23 12.55 5.10
N LEU A 70 4.01 12.22 4.65
CA LEU A 70 2.87 13.14 4.59
C LEU A 70 2.43 13.60 5.99
N MET A 71 2.59 12.76 7.01
CA MET A 71 2.28 13.09 8.42
C MET A 71 3.32 14.01 9.07
N THR A 72 4.57 13.98 8.62
CA THR A 72 5.61 14.88 9.14
C THR A 72 5.54 16.31 8.58
N ASP A 73 4.82 16.55 7.49
CA ASP A 73 4.79 17.84 6.81
C ASP A 73 3.50 18.63 7.12
N ALA A 74 3.66 19.73 7.88
CA ALA A 74 2.58 20.60 8.31
C ALA A 74 1.95 21.45 7.17
N GLU A 75 2.55 21.51 5.97
CA GLU A 75 1.88 22.07 4.79
C GLU A 75 0.96 21.06 4.09
N LEU A 76 1.20 19.76 4.31
CA LEU A 76 0.45 18.68 3.68
C LEU A 76 -0.75 18.24 4.51
N ILE A 77 -0.76 18.49 5.82
CA ILE A 77 -1.91 18.24 6.72
C ILE A 77 -2.39 19.52 7.38
N HIS A 78 -3.71 19.73 7.34
CA HIS A 78 -4.39 20.76 8.11
C HIS A 78 -5.65 20.18 8.77
N ASN A 79 -5.79 20.40 10.09
CA ASN A 79 -6.95 19.97 10.88
C ASN A 79 -7.32 18.47 10.72
N GLY A 80 -6.31 17.59 10.76
CA GLY A 80 -6.51 16.13 10.63
C GLY A 80 -6.84 15.64 9.21
N LYS A 81 -6.68 16.50 8.18
CA LYS A 81 -6.95 16.15 6.78
C LYS A 81 -5.80 16.55 5.88
N LEU A 82 -5.58 15.83 4.79
CA LEU A 82 -4.64 16.27 3.76
C LEU A 82 -5.15 17.56 3.08
N THR A 83 -4.24 18.50 2.87
CA THR A 83 -4.47 19.72 2.09
C THR A 83 -4.52 19.39 0.59
N GLU A 84 -4.87 20.37 -0.26
CA GLU A 84 -4.76 20.21 -1.72
C GLU A 84 -3.32 19.84 -2.16
N LYS A 85 -2.29 20.36 -1.46
CA LYS A 85 -0.89 19.95 -1.66
C LYS A 85 -0.66 18.49 -1.23
N GLY A 86 -1.16 18.11 -0.05
CA GLY A 86 -1.06 16.74 0.47
C GLY A 86 -1.70 15.71 -0.46
N LEU A 87 -2.89 16.01 -0.99
CA LEU A 87 -3.57 15.19 -1.99
C LEU A 87 -2.80 15.12 -3.32
N ALA A 88 -2.21 16.23 -3.78
CA ALA A 88 -1.40 16.23 -5.00
C ALA A 88 -0.14 15.35 -4.88
N GLU A 89 0.56 15.39 -3.75
CA GLU A 89 1.69 14.50 -3.49
C GLU A 89 1.25 13.04 -3.28
N LEU A 90 0.14 12.78 -2.59
CA LEU A 90 -0.43 11.43 -2.45
C LEU A 90 -0.74 10.79 -3.82
N ARG A 91 -1.47 11.51 -4.69
CA ARG A 91 -1.76 11.09 -6.09
C ARG A 91 -0.51 10.76 -6.89
N LYS A 92 0.56 11.55 -6.72
CA LYS A 92 1.84 11.41 -7.43
C LYS A 92 2.65 10.21 -6.92
N ARG A 93 2.58 9.91 -5.62
CA ARG A 93 3.26 8.78 -4.96
C ARG A 93 2.52 7.45 -5.16
N MET A 94 1.18 7.48 -5.17
CA MET A 94 0.31 6.30 -5.30
C MET A 94 -0.55 6.33 -6.58
N PRO A 95 0.03 6.43 -7.80
CA PRO A 95 -0.73 6.54 -9.06
C PRO A 95 -1.51 5.27 -9.45
N HIS A 96 -1.34 4.18 -8.70
CA HIS A 96 -1.94 2.87 -8.89
C HIS A 96 -3.07 2.57 -7.87
N THR A 97 -3.37 3.53 -6.99
CA THR A 97 -4.39 3.41 -5.92
C THR A 97 -5.58 4.30 -6.24
N ASN A 98 -6.80 3.78 -6.02
CA ASN A 98 -8.02 4.53 -6.26
C ASN A 98 -8.32 5.50 -5.10
N LEU A 99 -7.98 6.77 -5.28
CA LEU A 99 -8.18 7.82 -4.27
C LEU A 99 -9.56 8.49 -4.33
N THR A 100 -10.44 8.11 -5.27
CA THR A 100 -11.69 8.83 -5.59
C THR A 100 -12.63 9.07 -4.39
N GLU A 101 -12.81 8.08 -3.52
CA GLU A 101 -13.66 8.26 -2.31
C GLU A 101 -12.93 8.99 -1.19
N PHE A 102 -11.62 8.75 -1.05
CA PHE A 102 -10.77 9.42 -0.06
C PHE A 102 -10.67 10.93 -0.33
N GLU A 103 -10.57 11.35 -1.59
CA GLU A 103 -10.51 12.76 -1.98
C GLU A 103 -11.76 13.57 -1.57
N LYS A 104 -12.93 12.93 -1.40
CA LYS A 104 -14.15 13.60 -0.92
C LYS A 104 -14.05 13.98 0.56
N ASN A 105 -13.27 13.25 1.34
CA ASN A 105 -13.00 13.52 2.76
C ASN A 105 -11.62 12.95 3.13
N PRO A 106 -10.53 13.70 2.85
CA PRO A 106 -9.15 13.18 2.90
C PRO A 106 -8.61 13.17 4.32
N ASP A 107 -9.30 12.44 5.18
CA ASP A 107 -9.04 12.32 6.60
C ASP A 107 -7.84 11.41 6.85
N ILE A 108 -6.86 11.86 7.63
CA ILE A 108 -5.61 11.12 7.81
C ILE A 108 -5.82 9.77 8.49
N ASN A 109 -6.89 9.64 9.29
CA ASN A 109 -7.28 8.38 9.93
C ASN A 109 -7.80 7.35 8.92
N LYS A 110 -8.25 7.79 7.73
CA LYS A 110 -8.70 6.94 6.61
C LYS A 110 -7.61 6.65 5.59
N MET A 111 -6.37 7.09 5.81
CA MET A 111 -5.26 6.72 4.93
C MET A 111 -4.91 5.23 5.04
N ALA A 112 -5.11 4.62 6.21
CA ALA A 112 -4.95 3.17 6.41
C ALA A 112 -5.82 2.36 5.44
N ASP A 113 -7.07 2.79 5.23
CA ASP A 113 -8.06 2.15 4.34
C ASP A 113 -7.59 2.07 2.87
N LEU A 114 -6.61 2.87 2.46
CA LEU A 114 -6.04 2.85 1.10
C LEU A 114 -5.08 1.68 0.86
N PHE A 115 -4.47 1.17 1.93
CA PHE A 115 -3.50 0.07 1.88
C PHE A 115 -4.23 -1.27 1.97
N THR A 116 -4.82 -1.68 0.84
CA THR A 116 -5.46 -3.00 0.69
C THR A 116 -4.53 -3.99 0.00
N VAL A 117 -4.82 -5.30 0.14
CA VAL A 117 -4.13 -6.37 -0.61
C VAL A 117 -4.15 -6.08 -2.12
N ASN A 118 -5.29 -5.65 -2.67
CA ASN A 118 -5.41 -5.26 -4.07
C ASN A 118 -4.56 -4.01 -4.44
N ALA A 119 -4.31 -3.09 -3.52
CA ALA A 119 -3.40 -1.96 -3.75
C ALA A 119 -1.94 -2.45 -3.88
N ILE A 120 -1.51 -3.42 -3.06
CA ILE A 120 -0.20 -4.07 -3.16
C ILE A 120 -0.08 -4.84 -4.49
N VAL A 121 -1.10 -5.59 -4.90
CA VAL A 121 -1.11 -6.29 -6.20
C VAL A 121 -0.99 -5.31 -7.36
N ASN A 122 -1.76 -4.21 -7.36
CA ASN A 122 -1.65 -3.14 -8.37
C ASN A 122 -0.24 -2.51 -8.41
N TYR A 123 0.38 -2.34 -7.25
CA TYR A 123 1.73 -1.77 -7.13
C TYR A 123 2.78 -2.70 -7.74
N VAL A 124 2.76 -3.99 -7.35
CA VAL A 124 3.68 -5.02 -7.88
C VAL A 124 3.49 -5.18 -9.39
N GLU A 125 2.25 -5.30 -9.87
CA GLU A 125 1.91 -5.34 -11.30
C GLU A 125 2.46 -4.10 -12.04
N THR A 126 2.33 -2.91 -11.45
CA THR A 126 2.89 -1.67 -12.03
C THR A 126 4.43 -1.68 -12.06
N LYS A 127 5.11 -2.28 -11.08
CA LYS A 127 6.57 -2.39 -11.04
C LYS A 127 7.08 -3.41 -12.07
N LEU A 128 6.45 -4.59 -12.14
CA LEU A 128 6.79 -5.65 -13.11
C LEU A 128 6.58 -5.19 -14.55
N ASN A 129 5.54 -4.41 -14.83
CA ASN A 129 5.29 -3.85 -16.18
C ASN A 129 6.17 -2.63 -16.54
N LYS A 130 7.01 -2.14 -15.62
CA LYS A 130 7.94 -1.01 -15.83
C LYS A 130 9.41 -1.41 -15.92
N GLY A 131 9.75 -2.69 -15.73
CA GLY A 131 11.10 -3.25 -15.81
C GLY A 131 11.35 -3.99 -17.12
#